data_AF-A0A5N1J6J0-F1
#
_entry.id   AF-A0A5N1J6J0-F1
#
_cell.length_a   1.000
_cell.length_b   1.000
_cell.length_c   1.000
_cell.angle_alpha   90.00
_cell.angle_beta   90.00
_cell.angle_gamma   90.00
#
_symmetry.space_group_name_H-M   'P 1'
#
loop_
_entity.id
_entity.type
_entity.pdbx_description
1 polymer ?
#
loop_
_entity_poly.entity_id
_entity_poly.type
_entity_poly.pdbx_seq_one_letter_code
_entity_poly.pdbx_strand_id
1 'polypeptide(L)'
;MNLQQDIENLSPWFHNIHLPDGTQTAPNHLLGDFPRFKWVDIAPHLPEDLSGWQVLDIGCNAGFYSIELAKRGANVLAIDIDPHYLKQASWVAKQFGLEDKIELQQMQVYDVARLDRKFDLIWYMGVMYHLRYPLLSLDILSQKLRKLMVFQTLTMPGNKVAEVPDDFGIDEREQMQQAGWPVMAFIEKKLAGDITNWWAPNHACIEAMLRSCGLKVTKKPAHELYFCEPDDALKAEQAWNESELLAATGKPWLEAVAEKVARKNEYMVPKK
;
A
#
# COMPACT_ATOMS: atom_id res chain seq x y z
N MET A 1 20.31 -16.00 -26.43
CA MET A 1 18.94 -16.41 -26.08
C MET A 1 17.96 -15.57 -26.90
N ASN A 2 16.81 -16.11 -27.26
CA ASN A 2 15.79 -15.37 -28.00
C ASN A 2 14.85 -14.71 -26.98
N LEU A 3 14.98 -13.39 -26.80
CA LEU A 3 14.22 -12.61 -25.81
C LEU A 3 12.71 -12.76 -25.99
N GLN A 4 12.23 -12.81 -27.24
CA GLN A 4 10.82 -12.99 -27.57
C GLN A 4 10.30 -14.34 -27.07
N GLN A 5 11.09 -15.41 -27.22
CA GLN A 5 10.74 -16.74 -26.74
C GLN A 5 10.65 -16.76 -25.20
N ASP A 6 11.55 -16.05 -24.51
CA ASP A 6 11.51 -15.97 -23.05
C ASP A 6 10.25 -15.23 -22.56
N ILE A 7 9.87 -14.13 -23.22
CA ILE A 7 8.63 -13.39 -22.92
C ILE A 7 7.40 -14.29 -23.13
N GLU A 8 7.36 -15.04 -24.23
CA GLU A 8 6.28 -16.00 -24.50
C GLU A 8 6.22 -17.10 -23.45
N ASN A 9 7.37 -17.67 -23.07
CA ASN A 9 7.46 -18.73 -22.05
C ASN A 9 7.03 -18.26 -20.66
N LEU A 10 7.18 -16.97 -20.37
CA LEU A 10 6.79 -16.35 -19.10
C LEU A 10 5.38 -15.74 -19.15
N SER A 11 4.64 -15.88 -20.25
CA SER A 11 3.28 -15.37 -20.34
C SER A 11 2.31 -16.11 -19.40
N PRO A 12 1.18 -15.49 -18.99
CA PRO A 12 0.72 -14.15 -19.36
C PRO A 12 1.41 -13.03 -18.56
N TRP A 13 1.54 -11.86 -19.18
CA TRP A 13 2.10 -10.64 -18.56
C TRP A 13 1.00 -9.64 -18.22
N PHE A 14 1.07 -9.06 -17.03
CA PHE A 14 0.20 -7.94 -16.62
C PHE A 14 0.92 -6.60 -16.77
N HIS A 15 2.15 -6.48 -16.26
CA HIS A 15 2.96 -5.29 -16.52
C HIS A 15 3.54 -5.30 -17.95
N ASN A 16 3.37 -4.19 -18.64
CA ASN A 16 4.14 -3.87 -19.84
C ASN A 16 5.49 -3.25 -19.45
N ILE A 17 6.55 -4.02 -19.64
CA ILE A 17 7.92 -3.64 -19.30
C ILE A 17 8.67 -3.40 -20.59
N HIS A 18 9.28 -2.22 -20.69
CA HIS A 18 10.12 -1.81 -21.82
C HIS A 18 11.55 -2.21 -21.51
N LEU A 19 12.01 -3.31 -22.11
CA LEU A 19 13.33 -3.88 -21.89
C LEU A 19 14.43 -2.99 -22.50
N PRO A 20 15.71 -3.17 -22.11
CA PRO A 20 16.80 -2.30 -22.58
C PRO A 20 16.97 -2.25 -24.11
N ASP A 21 16.57 -3.30 -24.83
CA ASP A 21 16.62 -3.36 -26.29
C ASP A 21 15.40 -2.73 -26.99
N GLY A 22 14.42 -2.25 -26.21
CA GLY A 22 13.16 -1.69 -26.68
C GLY A 22 12.02 -2.70 -26.83
N THR A 23 12.27 -3.99 -26.62
CA THR A 23 11.24 -5.02 -26.63
C THR A 23 10.28 -4.82 -25.45
N GLN A 24 8.99 -5.10 -25.67
CA GLN A 24 7.92 -4.92 -24.68
C GLN A 24 7.29 -6.26 -24.30
N THR A 25 7.03 -6.47 -23.01
CA THR A 25 6.41 -7.70 -22.50
C THR A 25 4.90 -7.79 -22.77
N ALA A 26 4.19 -6.64 -22.81
CA ALA A 26 2.75 -6.58 -23.00
C ALA A 26 2.31 -5.31 -23.79
N PRO A 27 2.77 -5.11 -25.05
CA PRO A 27 2.54 -3.87 -25.80
C PRO A 27 1.07 -3.57 -26.12
N ASN A 28 0.19 -4.59 -26.06
CA ASN A 28 -1.25 -4.49 -26.36
C ASN A 28 -2.12 -4.59 -25.10
N HIS A 29 -1.61 -4.17 -23.94
CA HIS A 29 -2.30 -4.29 -22.66
C HIS A 29 -3.60 -3.46 -22.61
N LEU A 30 -4.65 -4.01 -21.99
CA LEU A 30 -6.01 -3.41 -21.98
C LEU A 30 -6.09 -2.04 -21.30
N LEU A 31 -5.15 -1.75 -20.40
CA LEU A 31 -5.04 -0.47 -19.69
C LEU A 31 -4.04 0.49 -20.36
N GLY A 32 -3.69 0.28 -21.63
CA GLY A 32 -2.61 1.01 -22.30
C GLY A 32 -1.25 0.60 -21.77
N ASP A 33 -0.29 1.54 -21.70
CA ASP A 33 1.09 1.28 -21.25
C ASP A 33 1.21 1.17 -19.71
N PHE A 34 0.50 0.20 -19.13
CA PHE A 34 0.46 -0.04 -17.70
C PHE A 34 1.67 -0.88 -17.24
N PRO A 35 2.35 -0.51 -16.13
CA PRO A 35 2.05 0.59 -15.21
C PRO A 35 2.81 1.90 -15.51
N ARG A 36 3.54 1.99 -16.64
CA ARG A 36 4.42 3.12 -16.98
C ARG A 36 3.72 4.48 -16.94
N PHE A 37 2.47 4.60 -17.40
CA PHE A 37 1.79 5.89 -17.34
C PHE A 37 1.62 6.42 -15.91
N LYS A 38 1.39 5.54 -14.92
CA LYS A 38 1.34 5.95 -13.50
C LYS A 38 2.72 6.38 -13.01
N TRP A 39 3.78 5.70 -13.47
CA TRP A 39 5.15 6.08 -13.13
C TRP A 39 5.50 7.48 -13.62
N VAL A 40 5.03 7.90 -14.79
CA VAL A 40 5.23 9.27 -15.30
C VAL A 40 4.67 10.33 -14.33
N ASP A 41 3.52 10.06 -13.72
CA ASP A 41 2.91 10.96 -12.73
C ASP A 41 3.62 10.90 -11.37
N ILE A 42 4.20 9.76 -10.99
CA ILE A 42 4.81 9.55 -9.66
C ILE A 42 6.29 10.00 -9.62
N ALA A 43 7.06 9.63 -10.65
CA ALA A 43 8.50 9.76 -10.72
C ALA A 43 9.06 11.15 -10.39
N PRO A 44 8.43 12.27 -10.83
CA PRO A 44 8.93 13.63 -10.53
C PRO A 44 8.81 14.03 -9.06
N HIS A 45 8.01 13.31 -8.27
CA HIS A 45 7.78 13.61 -6.86
C HIS A 45 8.65 12.78 -5.90
N LEU A 46 9.41 11.83 -6.44
CA LEU A 46 10.36 11.01 -5.71
C LEU A 46 11.77 11.58 -5.80
N PRO A 47 12.65 11.39 -4.80
CA PRO A 47 14.06 11.72 -4.93
C PRO A 47 14.70 11.05 -6.16
N GLU A 48 15.53 11.79 -6.89
CA GLU A 48 16.25 11.26 -8.06
C GLU A 48 17.27 10.19 -7.66
N ASP A 49 17.92 10.37 -6.51
CA ASP A 49 18.86 9.42 -5.93
C ASP A 49 18.26 8.79 -4.66
N LEU A 50 18.13 7.47 -4.68
CA LEU A 50 17.68 6.60 -3.60
C LEU A 50 18.82 5.71 -3.08
N SER A 51 20.08 6.05 -3.38
CA SER A 51 21.26 5.29 -2.93
C SER A 51 21.23 5.05 -1.43
N GLY A 52 21.34 3.78 -1.05
CA GLY A 52 21.34 3.33 0.35
C GLY A 52 19.95 3.19 0.98
N TRP A 53 18.86 3.60 0.30
CA TRP A 53 17.51 3.42 0.82
C TRP A 53 17.12 1.95 0.79
N GLN A 54 16.44 1.52 1.86
CA GLN A 54 15.75 0.24 1.91
C GLN A 54 14.30 0.44 1.48
N VAL A 55 13.86 -0.29 0.46
CA VAL A 55 12.53 -0.16 -0.14
C VAL A 55 11.76 -1.45 0.00
N LEU A 56 10.47 -1.36 0.32
CA LEU A 56 9.53 -2.48 0.25
C LEU A 56 8.54 -2.23 -0.89
N ASP A 57 8.49 -3.12 -1.88
CA ASP A 57 7.50 -3.12 -2.98
C ASP A 57 6.49 -4.25 -2.77
N ILE A 58 5.23 -3.89 -2.53
CA ILE A 58 4.17 -4.82 -2.11
C ILE A 58 3.28 -5.11 -3.30
N GLY A 59 3.12 -6.40 -3.63
CA GLY A 59 2.41 -6.81 -4.85
C GLY A 59 3.19 -6.41 -6.08
N CYS A 60 4.49 -6.74 -6.12
CA CYS A 60 5.41 -6.20 -7.11
C CYS A 60 5.10 -6.64 -8.55
N ASN A 61 4.25 -7.67 -8.74
CA ASN A 61 3.96 -8.27 -10.02
C ASN A 61 5.28 -8.61 -10.75
N ALA A 62 5.41 -8.30 -12.05
CA ALA A 62 6.65 -8.48 -12.80
C ALA A 62 7.77 -7.47 -12.48
N GLY A 63 7.64 -6.68 -11.42
CA GLY A 63 8.73 -5.89 -10.84
C GLY A 63 8.98 -4.53 -11.50
N PHE A 64 8.07 -3.98 -12.31
CA PHE A 64 8.25 -2.69 -12.99
C PHE A 64 8.73 -1.58 -12.03
N TYR A 65 8.03 -1.37 -10.90
CA TYR A 65 8.38 -0.31 -9.97
C TYR A 65 9.66 -0.63 -9.19
N SER A 66 9.87 -1.89 -8.81
CA SER A 66 11.14 -2.36 -8.24
C SER A 66 12.34 -2.01 -9.12
N ILE A 67 12.24 -2.20 -10.44
CA ILE A 67 13.27 -1.84 -11.41
C ILE A 67 13.51 -0.33 -11.43
N GLU A 68 12.45 0.46 -11.52
CA GLU A 68 12.58 1.92 -11.60
C GLU A 68 13.14 2.53 -10.30
N LEU A 69 12.82 1.96 -9.14
CA LEU A 69 13.37 2.36 -7.85
C LEU A 69 14.84 1.91 -7.69
N ALA A 70 15.17 0.69 -8.13
CA ALA A 70 16.54 0.18 -8.12
C ALA A 70 17.47 0.94 -9.09
N LYS A 71 16.97 1.39 -10.26
CA LYS A 71 17.70 2.29 -11.17
C LYS A 71 18.11 3.61 -10.50
N ARG A 72 17.37 4.04 -9.47
CA ARG A 72 17.72 5.20 -8.64
C ARG A 72 18.67 4.87 -7.48
N GLY A 73 19.17 3.63 -7.38
CA GLY A 73 20.16 3.22 -6.38
C GLY A 73 19.59 2.56 -5.12
N ALA A 74 18.27 2.37 -5.03
CA ALA A 74 17.64 1.70 -3.90
C ALA A 74 17.98 0.20 -3.81
N ASN A 75 17.97 -0.36 -2.59
CA ASN A 75 17.88 -1.80 -2.40
C ASN A 75 16.42 -2.15 -2.10
N VAL A 76 15.82 -2.97 -2.95
CA VAL A 76 14.38 -3.24 -2.96
C VAL A 76 14.12 -4.67 -2.49
N LEU A 77 13.30 -4.82 -1.46
CA LEU A 77 12.59 -6.06 -1.18
C LEU A 77 11.24 -6.00 -1.92
N ALA A 78 11.09 -6.79 -2.97
CA ALA A 78 9.84 -6.93 -3.69
C ALA A 78 9.13 -8.21 -3.27
N ILE A 79 7.87 -8.07 -2.84
CA ILE A 79 7.04 -9.18 -2.40
C ILE A 79 5.82 -9.34 -3.29
N ASP A 80 5.46 -10.58 -3.56
CA ASP A 80 4.20 -10.96 -4.20
C ASP A 80 3.76 -12.32 -3.68
N ILE A 81 2.47 -12.63 -3.74
CA ILE A 81 1.96 -13.95 -3.36
C ILE A 81 2.03 -14.94 -4.52
N ASP A 82 2.06 -14.43 -5.75
CA ASP A 82 2.05 -15.23 -6.97
C ASP A 82 3.48 -15.54 -7.45
N PRO A 83 3.91 -16.82 -7.40
CA PRO A 83 5.23 -17.20 -7.86
C PRO A 83 5.42 -17.01 -9.37
N HIS A 84 4.35 -16.90 -10.15
CA HIS A 84 4.42 -16.55 -11.58
C HIS A 84 5.01 -15.16 -11.78
N TYR A 85 4.47 -14.18 -11.06
CA TYR A 85 4.96 -12.81 -11.11
C TYR A 85 6.38 -12.68 -10.57
N LEU A 86 6.74 -13.41 -9.53
CA LEU A 86 8.13 -13.41 -9.02
C LEU A 86 9.12 -14.00 -10.02
N LYS A 87 8.73 -15.01 -10.81
CA LYS A 87 9.58 -15.53 -11.91
C LYS A 87 9.77 -14.47 -12.99
N GLN A 88 8.71 -13.76 -13.36
CA GLN A 88 8.79 -12.64 -14.29
C GLN A 88 9.71 -11.53 -13.77
N ALA A 89 9.51 -11.07 -12.53
CA ALA A 89 10.35 -10.05 -11.90
C ALA A 89 11.81 -10.46 -11.82
N SER A 90 12.09 -11.73 -11.50
CA SER A 90 13.46 -12.27 -11.48
C SER A 90 14.12 -12.20 -12.85
N TRP A 91 13.39 -12.59 -13.91
CA TRP A 91 13.89 -12.50 -15.27
C TRP A 91 14.09 -11.04 -15.72
N VAL A 92 13.15 -10.14 -15.38
CA VAL A 92 13.26 -8.71 -15.69
C VAL A 92 14.48 -8.10 -15.00
N ALA A 93 14.69 -8.36 -13.71
CA ALA A 93 15.84 -7.86 -12.96
C ALA A 93 17.18 -8.23 -13.62
N LYS A 94 17.27 -9.44 -14.19
CA LYS A 94 18.43 -9.88 -14.99
C LYS A 94 18.61 -9.09 -16.26
N GLN A 95 17.53 -8.81 -16.99
CA GLN A 95 17.61 -8.01 -18.23
C GLN A 95 18.17 -6.60 -17.96
N PHE A 96 17.91 -6.04 -16.78
CA PHE A 96 18.43 -4.73 -16.37
C PHE A 96 19.75 -4.80 -15.59
N GLY A 97 20.26 -5.99 -15.26
CA GLY A 97 21.46 -6.14 -14.41
C GLY A 97 21.28 -5.61 -12.99
N LEU A 98 20.08 -5.73 -12.42
CA LEU A 98 19.69 -5.21 -11.08
C LEU A 98 19.41 -6.33 -10.07
N GLU A 99 19.85 -7.55 -10.36
CA GLU A 99 19.65 -8.74 -9.53
C GLU A 99 20.36 -8.67 -8.18
N ASP A 100 21.36 -7.79 -8.03
CA ASP A 100 22.04 -7.49 -6.77
C ASP A 100 21.31 -6.42 -5.92
N LYS A 101 20.37 -5.69 -6.53
CA LYS A 101 19.58 -4.63 -5.89
C LYS A 101 18.17 -5.05 -5.51
N ILE A 102 17.65 -6.13 -6.09
CA ILE A 102 16.27 -6.55 -5.92
C ILE A 102 16.21 -7.94 -5.30
N GLU A 103 15.78 -8.00 -4.04
CA GLU A 103 15.44 -9.22 -3.32
C GLU A 103 13.96 -9.55 -3.59
N LEU A 104 13.68 -10.75 -4.09
CA LEU A 104 12.31 -11.21 -4.37
C LEU A 104 11.87 -12.24 -3.34
N GLN A 105 10.69 -12.06 -2.74
CA GLN A 105 10.13 -13.02 -1.78
C GLN A 105 8.66 -13.31 -2.04
N GLN A 106 8.30 -14.60 -2.02
CA GLN A 106 6.90 -15.00 -1.99
C GLN A 106 6.36 -14.80 -0.58
N MET A 107 5.51 -13.79 -0.39
CA MET A 107 5.15 -13.31 0.94
C MET A 107 3.80 -12.57 0.94
N GLN A 108 3.01 -12.78 2.00
CA GLN A 108 1.81 -11.97 2.24
C GLN A 108 2.17 -10.64 2.90
N VAL A 109 1.42 -9.58 2.63
CA VAL A 109 1.66 -8.26 3.24
C VAL A 109 1.65 -8.29 4.77
N TYR A 110 0.87 -9.18 5.40
CA TYR A 110 0.81 -9.31 6.85
C TYR A 110 2.08 -9.94 7.45
N ASP A 111 2.81 -10.76 6.67
CA ASP A 111 4.06 -11.38 7.13
C ASP A 111 5.17 -10.34 7.35
N VAL A 112 5.05 -9.16 6.73
CA VAL A 112 5.95 -8.01 6.91
C VAL A 112 6.07 -7.63 8.38
N ALA A 113 5.03 -7.86 9.21
CA ALA A 113 5.09 -7.64 10.65
C ALA A 113 6.25 -8.38 11.33
N ARG A 114 6.63 -9.56 10.81
CA ARG A 114 7.66 -10.45 11.35
C ARG A 114 9.07 -10.14 10.85
N LEU A 115 9.22 -9.30 9.82
CA LEU A 115 10.53 -8.88 9.33
C LEU A 115 11.26 -8.02 10.36
N ASP A 116 12.50 -8.35 10.69
CA ASP A 116 13.36 -7.50 11.52
C ASP A 116 14.04 -6.40 10.67
N ARG A 117 13.22 -5.67 9.90
CA ARG A 117 13.64 -4.63 8.97
C ARG A 117 12.66 -3.46 9.00
N LYS A 118 13.17 -2.26 8.73
CA LYS A 118 12.38 -1.05 8.47
C LYS A 118 12.82 -0.48 7.13
N PHE A 119 11.91 0.23 6.46
CA PHE A 119 12.08 0.69 5.09
C PHE A 119 12.01 2.21 5.03
N ASP A 120 12.92 2.81 4.27
CA ASP A 120 12.92 4.23 3.96
C ASP A 120 11.74 4.59 3.07
N LEU A 121 11.42 3.72 2.11
CA LEU A 121 10.27 3.85 1.22
C LEU A 121 9.43 2.57 1.24
N ILE A 122 8.11 2.71 1.39
CA ILE A 122 7.15 1.62 1.16
C ILE A 122 6.32 1.97 -0.07
N TRP A 123 6.38 1.10 -1.07
CA TRP A 123 5.57 1.17 -2.27
C TRP A 123 4.36 0.26 -2.13
N TYR A 124 3.19 0.86 -1.91
CA TYR A 124 1.95 0.16 -1.60
C TYR A 124 0.83 0.56 -2.55
N MET A 125 0.99 0.14 -3.81
CA MET A 125 0.16 0.54 -4.94
C MET A 125 -0.65 -0.66 -5.44
N GLY A 126 -1.97 -0.53 -5.55
CA GLY A 126 -2.77 -1.53 -6.25
C GLY A 126 -3.08 -2.80 -5.44
N VAL A 127 -2.93 -2.78 -4.12
CA VAL A 127 -3.03 -4.01 -3.30
C VAL A 127 -4.15 -3.96 -2.26
N MET A 128 -4.33 -2.84 -1.55
CA MET A 128 -5.21 -2.78 -0.36
C MET A 128 -6.65 -3.23 -0.64
N TYR A 129 -7.23 -2.88 -1.79
CA TYR A 129 -8.60 -3.28 -2.16
C TYR A 129 -8.77 -4.79 -2.38
N HIS A 130 -7.67 -5.53 -2.55
CA HIS A 130 -7.66 -6.99 -2.62
C HIS A 130 -7.61 -7.68 -1.25
N LEU A 131 -7.33 -6.94 -0.19
CA LEU A 131 -7.08 -7.50 1.13
C LEU A 131 -8.36 -7.68 1.94
N ARG A 132 -8.47 -8.81 2.65
CA ARG A 132 -9.56 -9.03 3.62
C ARG A 132 -9.45 -8.15 4.86
N TYR A 133 -8.24 -7.78 5.27
CA TYR A 133 -7.96 -6.99 6.49
C TYR A 133 -7.18 -5.71 6.11
N PRO A 134 -7.81 -4.75 5.43
CA PRO A 134 -7.10 -3.64 4.81
C PRO A 134 -6.42 -2.70 5.83
N LEU A 135 -7.08 -2.38 6.96
CA LEU A 135 -6.45 -1.55 8.01
C LEU A 135 -5.28 -2.25 8.69
N LEU A 136 -5.37 -3.56 8.94
CA LEU A 136 -4.25 -4.31 9.52
C LEU A 136 -2.99 -4.20 8.65
N SER A 137 -3.13 -4.18 7.33
CA SER A 137 -1.98 -3.96 6.45
C SER A 137 -1.36 -2.56 6.63
N LEU A 138 -2.18 -1.51 6.73
CA LEU A 138 -1.70 -0.14 6.94
C LEU A 138 -1.02 0.00 8.31
N ASP A 139 -1.60 -0.58 9.37
CA ASP A 139 -1.01 -0.59 10.70
C ASP A 139 0.35 -1.30 10.72
N ILE A 140 0.47 -2.45 10.06
CA ILE A 140 1.75 -3.17 9.96
C ILE A 140 2.78 -2.33 9.22
N LEU A 141 2.41 -1.74 8.08
CA LEU A 141 3.32 -0.99 7.23
C LEU A 141 3.75 0.33 7.86
N SER A 142 2.87 1.02 8.60
CA SER A 142 3.22 2.27 9.29
C SER A 142 4.29 2.05 10.36
N GLN A 143 4.31 0.88 11.02
CA GLN A 143 5.35 0.50 11.99
C GLN A 143 6.71 0.20 11.34
N LYS A 144 6.71 -0.14 10.05
CA LYS A 144 7.90 -0.48 9.27
C LYS A 144 8.44 0.69 8.46
N LEU A 145 7.65 1.77 8.34
CA LEU A 145 7.98 2.95 7.58
C LEU A 145 8.93 3.89 8.34
N ARG A 146 9.97 4.38 7.67
CA ARG A 146 10.88 5.44 8.17
C ARG A 146 10.61 6.81 7.58
N LYS A 147 10.38 6.92 6.26
CA LYS A 147 10.31 8.22 5.57
C LYS A 147 9.05 8.39 4.73
N LEU A 148 8.90 7.61 3.66
CA LEU A 148 7.86 7.86 2.65
C LEU A 148 7.08 6.59 2.30
N MET A 149 5.76 6.68 2.23
CA MET A 149 4.90 5.67 1.62
C MET A 149 4.26 6.27 0.37
N VAL A 150 4.35 5.55 -0.75
CA VAL A 150 3.54 5.82 -1.94
C VAL A 150 2.39 4.83 -1.93
N PHE A 151 1.18 5.35 -1.76
CA PHE A 151 -0.03 4.56 -1.55
C PHE A 151 -1.05 4.80 -2.66
N GLN A 152 -1.64 3.71 -3.17
CA GLN A 152 -2.81 3.77 -4.04
C GLN A 152 -3.68 2.54 -3.87
N THR A 153 -4.99 2.77 -3.92
CA THR A 153 -6.02 1.74 -3.91
C THR A 153 -7.17 2.16 -4.82
N LEU A 154 -8.01 1.22 -5.24
CA LEU A 154 -9.29 1.48 -5.89
C LEU A 154 -10.17 2.35 -4.99
N THR A 155 -10.83 3.34 -5.58
CA THR A 155 -11.70 4.27 -4.85
C THR A 155 -13.13 4.30 -5.36
N MET A 156 -14.05 4.76 -4.51
CA MET A 156 -15.31 5.29 -4.99
C MET A 156 -15.08 6.59 -5.78
N PRO A 157 -15.92 6.91 -6.78
CA PRO A 157 -15.79 8.17 -7.51
C PRO A 157 -15.89 9.40 -6.60
N GLY A 158 -15.08 10.42 -6.92
CA GLY A 158 -15.15 11.75 -6.30
C GLY A 158 -14.09 11.98 -5.22
N ASN A 159 -13.90 13.26 -4.89
CA ASN A 159 -12.84 13.75 -4.00
C ASN A 159 -13.36 14.68 -2.89
N LYS A 160 -14.67 14.70 -2.63
CA LYS A 160 -15.25 15.53 -1.57
C LYS A 160 -14.78 15.03 -0.20
N VAL A 161 -14.48 15.97 0.69
CA VAL A 161 -14.16 15.73 2.10
C VAL A 161 -15.06 16.61 2.93
N ALA A 162 -15.85 16.00 3.81
CA ALA A 162 -16.65 16.70 4.80
C ALA A 162 -15.81 16.97 6.07
N GLU A 163 -16.18 18.01 6.81
CA GLU A 163 -15.71 18.19 8.18
C GLU A 163 -16.38 17.14 9.06
N VAL A 164 -15.58 16.34 9.77
CA VAL A 164 -16.04 15.31 10.69
C VAL A 164 -15.71 15.80 12.10
N PRO A 165 -16.69 15.92 13.01
CA PRO A 165 -16.41 16.33 14.38
C PRO A 165 -15.58 15.27 15.11
N ASP A 166 -14.77 15.69 16.09
CA ASP A 166 -13.93 14.80 16.90
C ASP A 166 -14.75 13.75 17.66
N ASP A 167 -15.98 14.10 18.06
CA ASP A 167 -16.95 13.22 18.72
C ASP A 167 -18.38 13.63 18.32
N PHE A 168 -19.30 12.65 18.27
CA PHE A 168 -20.73 12.86 18.05
C PHE A 168 -21.53 11.67 18.57
N GLY A 169 -22.77 11.92 18.98
CA GLY A 169 -23.63 10.92 19.60
C GLY A 169 -24.10 9.82 18.64
N ILE A 170 -24.40 8.64 19.19
CA ILE A 170 -24.95 7.49 18.43
C ILE A 170 -26.26 7.85 17.68
N ASP A 171 -27.04 8.76 18.24
CA ASP A 171 -28.30 9.25 17.65
C ASP A 171 -28.09 10.28 16.54
N GLU A 172 -26.86 10.79 16.36
CA GLU A 172 -26.50 11.78 15.34
C GLU A 172 -25.91 11.14 14.07
N ARG A 173 -25.94 9.80 13.97
CA ARG A 173 -25.34 9.02 12.87
C ARG A 173 -25.87 9.34 11.47
N GLU A 174 -26.98 10.05 11.34
CA GLU A 174 -27.46 10.53 10.03
C GLU A 174 -26.43 11.45 9.34
N GLN A 175 -25.58 12.13 10.11
CA GLN A 175 -24.45 12.92 9.59
C GLN A 175 -23.50 12.08 8.73
N MET A 176 -23.41 10.76 8.97
CA MET A 176 -22.59 9.84 8.16
C MET A 176 -23.03 9.72 6.70
N GLN A 177 -24.23 10.22 6.35
CA GLN A 177 -24.74 10.22 4.98
C GLN A 177 -24.32 11.45 4.18
N GLN A 178 -23.69 12.45 4.81
CA GLN A 178 -23.22 13.66 4.14
C GLN A 178 -22.24 13.34 3.00
N ALA A 179 -22.37 14.07 1.89
CA ALA A 179 -21.40 13.98 0.80
C ALA A 179 -19.99 14.35 1.29
N GLY A 180 -19.04 13.43 1.11
CA GLY A 180 -17.67 13.57 1.59
C GLY A 180 -17.43 13.04 3.00
N TRP A 181 -18.43 12.43 3.65
CA TRP A 181 -18.20 11.64 4.85
C TRP A 181 -17.30 10.42 4.53
N PRO A 182 -16.34 10.05 5.42
CA PRO A 182 -15.55 8.83 5.27
C PRO A 182 -16.42 7.57 5.15
N VAL A 183 -16.48 6.99 3.94
CA VAL A 183 -17.18 5.71 3.69
C VAL A 183 -16.34 4.78 2.84
N MET A 184 -16.53 3.48 3.05
CA MET A 184 -15.92 2.42 2.26
C MET A 184 -17.00 1.46 1.75
N ALA A 185 -17.10 1.35 0.42
CA ALA A 185 -18.00 0.39 -0.19
C ALA A 185 -17.40 -1.02 -0.09
N PHE A 186 -18.24 -1.97 0.32
CA PHE A 186 -17.92 -3.40 0.25
C PHE A 186 -18.42 -3.99 -1.07
N ILE A 187 -17.54 -4.68 -1.78
CA ILE A 187 -17.82 -5.35 -3.05
C ILE A 187 -18.01 -6.83 -2.75
N GLU A 188 -19.26 -7.30 -2.78
CA GLU A 188 -19.60 -8.68 -2.37
C GLU A 188 -19.23 -9.73 -3.43
N LYS A 189 -19.32 -9.37 -4.72
CA LYS A 189 -19.21 -10.34 -5.83
C LYS A 189 -17.93 -10.14 -6.63
N LYS A 190 -18.00 -9.33 -7.69
CA LYS A 190 -16.87 -9.01 -8.56
C LYS A 190 -17.01 -7.61 -9.09
N LEU A 191 -15.88 -6.94 -9.29
CA LEU A 191 -15.80 -5.66 -9.99
C LEU A 191 -14.83 -5.81 -11.16
N ALA A 192 -15.23 -5.36 -12.35
CA ALA A 192 -14.44 -5.50 -13.58
C ALA A 192 -14.00 -6.96 -13.88
N GLY A 193 -14.78 -7.95 -13.45
CA GLY A 193 -14.47 -9.37 -13.64
C GLY A 193 -13.61 -9.99 -12.55
N ASP A 194 -13.06 -9.18 -11.64
CA ASP A 194 -12.18 -9.62 -10.57
C ASP A 194 -12.95 -9.83 -9.25
N ILE A 195 -12.86 -11.06 -8.72
CA ILE A 195 -13.51 -11.51 -7.47
C ILE A 195 -12.73 -11.11 -6.22
N THR A 196 -11.51 -10.64 -6.37
CA THR A 196 -10.64 -10.30 -5.26
C THR A 196 -10.82 -8.84 -4.84
N ASN A 197 -11.57 -8.03 -5.58
CA ASN A 197 -11.93 -6.66 -5.20
C ASN A 197 -12.96 -6.68 -4.07
N TRP A 198 -12.56 -6.25 -2.87
CA TRP A 198 -13.43 -6.23 -1.68
C TRP A 198 -13.83 -4.83 -1.25
N TRP A 199 -12.95 -3.85 -1.41
CA TRP A 199 -13.09 -2.54 -0.78
C TRP A 199 -12.87 -1.41 -1.77
N ALA A 200 -13.74 -0.41 -1.73
CA ALA A 200 -13.54 0.87 -2.41
C ALA A 200 -13.83 2.00 -1.41
N PRO A 201 -12.83 2.51 -0.66
CA PRO A 201 -12.99 3.72 0.13
C PRO A 201 -13.19 4.94 -0.79
N ASN A 202 -13.98 5.92 -0.33
CA ASN A 202 -13.94 7.25 -0.94
C ASN A 202 -12.69 8.02 -0.49
N HIS A 203 -12.45 9.16 -1.11
CA HIS A 203 -11.27 10.00 -0.82
C HIS A 203 -11.15 10.36 0.67
N ALA A 204 -12.25 10.82 1.29
CA ALA A 204 -12.28 11.19 2.71
C ALA A 204 -11.94 10.00 3.62
N CYS A 205 -12.41 8.79 3.28
CA CYS A 205 -12.10 7.57 3.99
C CYS A 205 -10.63 7.20 3.90
N ILE A 206 -10.01 7.33 2.73
CA ILE A 206 -8.56 7.09 2.59
C ILE A 206 -7.78 8.02 3.50
N GLU A 207 -8.06 9.32 3.47
CA GLU A 207 -7.33 10.27 4.31
C GLU A 207 -7.56 10.00 5.80
N ALA A 208 -8.78 9.64 6.20
CA ALA A 208 -9.10 9.27 7.58
C ALA A 208 -8.36 8.00 8.02
N MET A 209 -8.33 6.96 7.18
CA MET A 209 -7.64 5.70 7.46
C MET A 209 -6.13 5.89 7.59
N LEU A 210 -5.52 6.66 6.68
CA LEU A 210 -4.08 6.96 6.73
C LEU A 210 -3.75 7.71 8.03
N ARG A 211 -4.54 8.73 8.40
CA ARG A 211 -4.37 9.42 9.67
C ARG A 211 -4.50 8.49 10.88
N SER A 212 -5.51 7.61 10.88
CA SER A 212 -5.71 6.64 11.98
C SER A 212 -4.56 5.62 12.12
N CYS A 213 -3.78 5.41 11.06
CA CYS A 213 -2.60 4.53 11.07
C CYS A 213 -1.29 5.28 11.36
N GLY A 214 -1.34 6.55 11.78
CA GLY A 214 -0.15 7.35 12.10
C GLY A 214 0.56 7.93 10.88
N LEU A 215 -0.16 8.12 9.77
CA LEU A 215 0.39 8.61 8.51
C LEU A 215 -0.25 9.95 8.11
N LYS A 216 0.60 10.90 7.73
CA LYS A 216 0.19 12.19 7.18
C LYS A 216 0.32 12.18 5.67
N VAL A 217 -0.76 12.50 4.95
CA VAL A 217 -0.71 12.73 3.50
C VAL A 217 -0.01 14.05 3.24
N THR A 218 1.10 14.01 2.50
CA THR A 218 1.89 15.20 2.15
C THR A 218 1.67 15.67 0.72
N LYS A 219 1.37 14.76 -0.21
CA LYS A 219 1.09 15.09 -1.62
C LYS A 219 0.07 14.13 -2.24
N LYS A 220 -0.63 14.62 -3.27
CA LYS A 220 -1.60 13.86 -4.08
C LYS A 220 -1.40 14.18 -5.58
N PRO A 221 -0.36 13.64 -6.21
CA PRO A 221 0.04 14.11 -7.54
C PRO A 221 -0.84 13.63 -8.69
N ALA A 222 -1.66 12.59 -8.47
CA ALA A 222 -2.62 12.10 -9.45
C ALA A 222 -3.84 11.44 -8.80
N HIS A 223 -4.78 10.99 -9.63
CA HIS A 223 -5.97 10.25 -9.19
C HIS A 223 -5.59 9.00 -8.38
N GLU A 224 -6.19 8.86 -7.20
CA GLU A 224 -5.99 7.76 -6.23
C GLU A 224 -4.57 7.62 -5.64
N LEU A 225 -3.72 8.61 -5.84
CA LEU A 225 -2.31 8.52 -5.46
C LEU A 225 -2.01 9.42 -4.27
N TYR A 226 -1.43 8.84 -3.22
CA TYR A 226 -1.14 9.50 -1.96
C TYR A 226 0.31 9.28 -1.55
N PHE A 227 1.02 10.36 -1.27
CA PHE A 227 2.34 10.33 -0.65
C PHE A 227 2.14 10.58 0.84
N CYS A 228 2.65 9.67 1.66
CA CYS A 228 2.42 9.70 3.10
C CYS A 228 3.73 9.61 3.86
N GLU A 229 3.85 10.37 4.94
CA GLU A 229 4.99 10.33 5.86
C GLU A 229 4.52 9.89 7.25
N PRO A 230 5.39 9.25 8.05
CA PRO A 230 5.04 8.97 9.44
C PRO A 230 4.87 10.29 10.21
N ASP A 231 3.87 10.35 11.08
CA ASP A 231 3.60 11.51 11.92
C ASP A 231 3.52 11.07 13.39
N ASP A 232 4.40 11.61 14.23
CA ASP A 232 4.54 11.17 15.62
C ASP A 232 3.32 11.53 16.48
N ALA A 233 2.62 12.62 16.17
CA ALA A 233 1.40 13.00 16.89
C ALA A 233 0.27 12.01 16.58
N LEU A 234 0.07 11.70 15.30
CA LEU A 234 -0.93 10.71 14.88
C LEU A 234 -0.59 9.29 15.38
N LYS A 235 0.70 8.93 15.44
CA LYS A 235 1.14 7.65 16.02
C LYS A 235 0.87 7.58 17.52
N ALA A 236 1.07 8.67 18.25
CA ALA A 236 0.74 8.72 19.67
C ALA A 236 -0.77 8.53 19.90
N GLU A 237 -1.60 9.09 19.01
CA GLU A 237 -3.04 8.83 19.02
C GLU A 237 -3.33 7.36 18.73
N GLN A 238 -2.68 6.69 17.78
CA GLN A 238 -2.91 5.26 17.47
C GLN A 238 -2.65 4.29 18.63
N ALA A 239 -1.89 4.68 19.67
CA ALA A 239 -1.49 3.81 20.77
C ALA A 239 -2.68 3.10 21.48
N TRP A 240 -3.90 3.66 21.41
CA TRP A 240 -5.11 3.01 21.96
C TRP A 240 -5.43 1.63 21.36
N ASN A 241 -4.85 1.28 20.20
CA ASN A 241 -5.08 0.00 19.52
C ASN A 241 -3.87 -0.95 19.48
N GLU A 242 -2.80 -0.66 20.22
CA GLU A 242 -1.60 -1.49 20.20
C GLU A 242 -1.89 -2.97 20.51
N SER A 243 -2.76 -3.26 21.48
CA SER A 243 -3.11 -4.64 21.83
C SER A 243 -3.75 -5.43 20.68
N GLU A 244 -4.52 -4.76 19.81
CA GLU A 244 -5.16 -5.41 18.66
C GLU A 244 -4.13 -5.79 17.60
N LEU A 245 -3.21 -4.88 17.28
CA LEU A 245 -2.12 -5.14 16.34
C LEU A 245 -1.21 -6.26 16.85
N LEU A 246 -0.86 -6.24 18.14
CA LEU A 246 -0.05 -7.29 18.76
C LEU A 246 -0.75 -8.65 18.67
N ALA A 247 -2.03 -8.72 19.01
CA ALA A 247 -2.81 -9.95 18.88
C ALA A 247 -2.88 -10.45 17.42
N ALA A 248 -3.19 -9.57 16.47
CA ALA A 248 -3.30 -9.90 15.05
C ALA A 248 -1.97 -10.37 14.44
N THR A 249 -0.84 -9.93 14.98
CA THR A 249 0.51 -10.30 14.52
C THR A 249 1.15 -11.42 15.32
N GLY A 250 0.43 -12.02 16.28
CA GLY A 250 0.89 -13.15 17.10
C GLY A 250 1.90 -12.78 18.18
N LYS A 251 1.90 -11.52 18.65
CA LYS A 251 2.75 -11.02 19.73
C LYS A 251 1.99 -10.99 21.07
N PRO A 252 2.68 -11.03 22.22
CA PRO A 252 2.05 -10.83 23.53
C PRO A 252 1.35 -9.46 23.60
N TRP A 253 0.10 -9.41 24.08
CA TRP A 253 -0.74 -8.20 24.05
C TRP A 253 -1.45 -7.89 25.38
N LEU A 254 -1.37 -8.79 26.37
CA LEU A 254 -2.10 -8.67 27.64
C LEU A 254 -1.66 -7.45 28.47
N GLU A 255 -0.41 -7.02 28.35
CA GLU A 255 0.08 -5.81 29.01
C GLU A 255 -0.49 -4.55 28.35
N ALA A 256 -0.39 -4.45 27.02
CA ALA A 256 -0.93 -3.32 26.25
C ALA A 256 -2.44 -3.12 26.46
N VAL A 257 -3.22 -4.20 26.58
CA VAL A 257 -4.67 -4.07 26.83
C VAL A 257 -4.98 -3.63 28.26
N ALA A 258 -4.11 -3.94 29.24
CA ALA A 258 -4.33 -3.54 30.62
C ALA A 258 -4.34 -2.01 30.76
N GLU A 259 -3.44 -1.33 30.05
CA GLU A 259 -3.40 0.14 29.97
C GLU A 259 -4.68 0.72 29.34
N LYS A 260 -5.13 0.14 28.22
CA LYS A 260 -6.37 0.54 27.54
C LYS A 260 -7.59 0.41 28.45
N VAL A 261 -7.71 -0.72 29.14
CA VAL A 261 -8.86 -1.00 30.02
C VAL A 261 -8.85 -0.14 31.27
N ALA A 262 -7.67 0.19 31.82
CA ALA A 262 -7.56 1.07 32.99
C ALA A 262 -8.21 2.44 32.75
N ARG A 263 -8.10 2.98 31.52
CA ARG A 263 -8.69 4.27 31.12
C ARG A 263 -10.10 4.16 30.54
N LYS A 264 -10.69 2.96 30.44
CA LYS A 264 -11.98 2.73 29.76
C LYS A 264 -13.13 3.57 30.30
N ASN A 265 -13.16 3.80 31.61
CA ASN A 265 -14.19 4.60 32.26
C ASN A 265 -13.99 6.12 32.07
N GLU A 266 -12.83 6.57 31.57
CA GLU A 266 -12.51 7.99 31.40
C GLU A 266 -13.08 8.57 30.09
N TYR A 267 -13.28 7.72 29.06
CA TYR A 267 -13.77 8.15 27.74
C TYR A 267 -15.16 7.57 27.36
N MET A 268 -15.63 6.50 28.02
CA MET A 268 -16.96 5.92 27.75
C MET A 268 -18.10 6.54 28.59
N VAL A 269 -17.76 7.24 29.68
CA VAL A 269 -18.73 7.84 30.59
C VAL A 269 -18.61 9.35 30.48
N PRO A 270 -19.64 10.07 30.01
CA PRO A 270 -19.62 11.52 29.98
C PRO A 270 -19.28 12.05 31.36
N LYS A 271 -18.28 12.94 31.47
CA LYS A 271 -18.04 13.68 32.70
C LYS A 271 -19.29 14.53 32.96
N LYS A 272 -19.98 14.24 34.07
CA LYS A 272 -21.15 15.01 34.54
C LYS A 272 -20.79 16.46 34.83
#